data_AF-A0A7H0VHQ8-F1
#
_entry.id   AF-A0A7H0VHQ8-F1
#
_cell.length_a   1.000
_cell.length_b   1.000
_cell.length_c   1.000
_cell.angle_alpha   90.00
_cell.angle_beta   90.00
_cell.angle_gamma   90.00
#
_symmetry.space_group_name_H-M   'P 1'
#
loop_
_entity.id
_entity.type
_entity.pdbx_description
1 polymer ?
#
loop_
_entity_poly.entity_id
_entity_poly.type
_entity_poly.pdbx_seq_one_letter_code
_entity_poly.pdbx_strand_id
1 'polypeptide(L)'
;MERIALGRKLYYDSTLSNDGRACASCHIQAQGFTKSSQNVMPVLHHANLAWKNRYMWDGSKSGSLEELMYFEVTEFFNTNVSKFNSHPEYPELFEEAYNSSTITAEDLAKALAQFVRTLISANSKYDQVMSGEATFTELEVKGHAIFTGERGSCYHCHIPPLFTDNRVHNIGLDSTYEIPANQGYFHSSGDSSHLGHMRTANLRNIGLRSSFMHDGRFNDLKQVLEHYSNGVKQSPSLDPVMIKSNGSAKLHFTTEEIEALEAFLNTLTDSTFISNPELSEA
;
A
#
# COMPACT_ATOMS: atom_id res chain seq x y z
N MET A 1 -8.14 28.89 3.76
CA MET A 1 -7.76 27.60 4.35
C MET A 1 -6.48 27.13 3.69
N GLU A 2 -5.58 26.51 4.45
CA GLU A 2 -4.35 25.92 3.93
C GLU A 2 -4.66 24.66 3.10
N ARG A 3 -3.87 24.35 2.05
CA ARG A 3 -4.22 23.34 1.02
C ARG A 3 -4.26 21.91 1.57
N ILE A 4 -3.37 21.56 2.50
CA ILE A 4 -3.37 20.26 3.18
C ILE A 4 -4.63 20.15 4.04
N ALA A 5 -5.01 21.20 4.78
CA ALA A 5 -6.24 21.21 5.56
C ALA A 5 -7.50 21.00 4.68
N LEU A 6 -7.57 21.62 3.49
CA LEU A 6 -8.64 21.36 2.53
C LEU A 6 -8.64 19.90 2.04
N GLY A 7 -7.48 19.37 1.67
CA GLY A 7 -7.33 17.97 1.29
C GLY A 7 -7.75 16.99 2.38
N ARG A 8 -7.42 17.31 3.64
CA ARG A 8 -7.81 16.55 4.83
C ARG A 8 -9.32 16.54 4.97
N LYS A 9 -9.98 17.70 4.91
CA LYS A 9 -11.45 17.77 4.95
C LYS A 9 -12.08 16.87 3.87
N LEU A 10 -11.60 16.94 2.63
CA LEU A 10 -12.09 16.12 1.52
C LEU A 10 -11.88 14.61 1.75
N TYR A 11 -10.77 14.20 2.37
CA TYR A 11 -10.46 12.80 2.63
C TYR A 11 -11.48 12.11 3.55
N TYR A 12 -12.10 12.88 4.45
CA TYR A 12 -13.11 12.43 5.41
C TYR A 12 -14.54 12.73 4.98
N ASP A 13 -14.76 13.59 3.97
CA ASP A 13 -16.09 14.02 3.54
C ASP A 13 -16.73 13.05 2.55
N SER A 14 -17.92 12.56 2.89
CA SER A 14 -18.71 11.64 2.06
C SER A 14 -19.31 12.27 0.80
N THR A 15 -19.31 13.61 0.70
CA THR A 15 -19.69 14.38 -0.49
C THR A 15 -18.85 13.99 -1.71
N LEU A 16 -17.64 13.46 -1.50
CA LEU A 16 -16.75 12.97 -2.55
C LEU A 16 -17.40 11.83 -3.37
N SER A 17 -18.26 11.02 -2.77
CA SER A 17 -18.92 9.91 -3.46
C SER A 17 -20.40 10.16 -3.73
N ASN A 18 -20.99 9.29 -4.56
CA ASN A 18 -22.43 9.25 -4.76
C ASN A 18 -23.15 8.22 -3.86
N ASP A 19 -22.41 7.44 -3.07
CA ASP A 19 -22.94 6.39 -2.20
C ASP A 19 -22.66 6.62 -0.70
N GLY A 20 -22.19 7.82 -0.34
CA GLY A 20 -21.97 8.23 1.05
C GLY A 20 -20.65 7.75 1.66
N ARG A 21 -19.73 7.21 0.86
CA ARG A 21 -18.36 6.90 1.26
C ARG A 21 -17.41 8.09 1.10
N ALA A 22 -16.38 8.12 1.93
CA ALA A 22 -15.20 8.97 1.79
C ALA A 22 -13.95 8.08 1.64
N CYS A 23 -12.77 8.67 1.41
CA CYS A 23 -11.51 7.92 1.43
C CYS A 23 -11.33 7.20 2.79
N ALA A 24 -11.60 7.90 3.89
CA ALA A 24 -11.50 7.35 5.24
C ALA A 24 -12.46 6.17 5.53
N SER A 25 -13.53 5.98 4.73
CA SER A 25 -14.42 4.81 4.87
C SER A 25 -13.73 3.48 4.55
N CYS A 26 -12.69 3.51 3.71
CA CYS A 26 -11.89 2.35 3.32
C CYS A 26 -10.46 2.38 3.87
N HIS A 27 -9.93 3.58 4.15
CA HIS A 27 -8.56 3.78 4.59
C HIS A 27 -8.52 4.20 6.06
N ILE A 28 -8.69 3.22 6.95
CA ILE A 28 -8.87 3.46 8.38
C ILE A 28 -7.52 3.77 9.02
N GLN A 29 -7.37 4.97 9.60
CA GLN A 29 -6.11 5.44 10.19
C GLN A 29 -5.53 4.45 11.22
N ALA A 30 -6.35 3.97 12.15
CA ALA A 30 -5.93 3.03 13.20
C ALA A 30 -5.40 1.69 12.67
N GLN A 31 -5.71 1.35 11.40
CA GLN A 31 -5.20 0.16 10.72
C GLN A 31 -4.02 0.48 9.79
N GLY A 32 -3.49 1.71 9.82
CA GLY A 32 -2.44 2.19 8.90
C GLY A 32 -2.97 2.76 7.59
N PHE A 33 -4.18 3.33 7.58
CA PHE A 33 -4.91 3.83 6.39
C PHE A 33 -5.21 2.73 5.37
N THR A 34 -5.63 1.57 5.86
CA THR A 34 -6.10 0.41 5.09
C THR A 34 -7.34 -0.17 5.77
N LYS A 35 -7.91 -1.20 5.17
CA LYS A 35 -8.93 -2.06 5.75
C LYS A 35 -8.64 -3.48 5.30
N SER A 36 -8.41 -4.35 6.29
CA SER A 36 -8.22 -5.78 6.04
C SER A 36 -9.54 -6.41 5.62
N SER A 37 -9.48 -7.30 4.62
CA SER A 37 -10.63 -8.05 4.11
C SER A 37 -10.19 -9.46 3.77
N GLN A 38 -10.89 -10.49 4.25
CA GLN A 38 -10.53 -11.89 4.02
C GLN A 38 -11.15 -12.41 2.72
N ASN A 39 -10.38 -13.16 1.93
CA ASN A 39 -10.80 -13.79 0.67
C ASN A 39 -11.39 -12.83 -0.39
N VAL A 40 -11.11 -11.53 -0.24
CA VAL A 40 -11.42 -10.50 -1.21
C VAL A 40 -10.27 -9.50 -1.22
N MET A 41 -10.15 -8.74 -2.31
CA MET A 41 -9.06 -7.78 -2.49
C MET A 41 -8.97 -6.80 -1.31
N PRO A 42 -7.88 -6.84 -0.51
CA PRO A 42 -7.72 -5.91 0.61
C PRO A 42 -7.47 -4.49 0.11
N VAL A 43 -7.81 -3.49 0.93
CA VAL A 43 -7.55 -2.09 0.59
C VAL A 43 -6.05 -1.81 0.75
N LEU A 44 -5.38 -1.25 -0.26
CA LEU A 44 -3.98 -0.85 -0.10
C LEU A 44 -3.84 0.33 0.87
N HIS A 45 -2.81 0.29 1.71
CA HIS A 45 -2.56 1.35 2.67
C HIS A 45 -2.05 2.65 2.01
N HIS A 46 -2.42 3.80 2.57
CA HIS A 46 -2.00 5.13 2.05
C HIS A 46 -0.68 5.65 2.62
N ALA A 47 0.04 4.89 3.44
CA ALA A 47 1.32 5.34 3.97
C ALA A 47 2.37 5.49 2.84
N ASN A 48 3.04 6.65 2.83
CA ASN A 48 4.17 6.99 1.97
C ASN A 48 3.86 6.91 0.46
N LEU A 49 2.65 7.29 0.03
CA LEU A 49 2.30 7.32 -1.40
C LEU A 49 3.07 8.38 -2.21
N ALA A 50 3.56 9.44 -1.55
CA ALA A 50 4.30 10.54 -2.20
C ALA A 50 5.56 10.09 -2.96
N TRP A 51 6.14 8.95 -2.61
CA TRP A 51 7.36 8.40 -3.21
C TRP A 51 7.10 7.24 -4.19
N LYS A 52 5.83 7.02 -4.57
CA LYS A 52 5.45 5.98 -5.54
C LYS A 52 5.08 6.63 -6.86
N ASN A 53 5.16 5.85 -7.93
CA ASN A 53 4.74 6.24 -9.29
C ASN A 53 3.90 5.16 -9.99
N ARG A 54 3.51 4.13 -9.24
CA ARG A 54 2.71 3.00 -9.68
C ARG A 54 1.81 2.58 -8.52
N TYR A 55 0.54 2.38 -8.82
CA TYR A 55 -0.55 2.23 -7.87
C TYR A 55 -1.44 1.04 -8.25
N MET A 56 -2.47 0.79 -7.44
CA MET A 56 -3.29 -0.43 -7.50
C MET A 56 -2.49 -1.70 -7.18
N TRP A 57 -3.20 -2.81 -6.98
CA TRP A 57 -2.57 -4.11 -6.74
C TRP A 57 -1.92 -4.65 -8.00
N ASP A 58 -2.54 -4.48 -9.16
CA ASP A 58 -2.04 -4.95 -10.45
C ASP A 58 -1.01 -3.99 -11.06
N GLY A 59 -0.81 -2.79 -10.51
CA GLY A 59 0.12 -1.81 -11.07
C GLY A 59 -0.42 -1.05 -12.29
N SER A 60 -1.74 -1.11 -12.54
CA SER A 60 -2.42 -0.55 -13.72
C SER A 60 -2.40 0.97 -13.81
N LYS A 61 -2.35 1.67 -12.68
CA LYS A 61 -2.24 3.13 -12.64
C LYS A 61 -0.80 3.53 -12.37
N SER A 62 -0.24 4.39 -13.20
CA SER A 62 1.12 4.93 -13.06
C SER A 62 1.14 6.41 -13.34
N GLY A 63 2.01 7.15 -12.66
CA GLY A 63 2.11 8.61 -12.79
C GLY A 63 2.27 9.30 -11.44
N SER A 64 1.98 10.60 -11.44
CA SER A 64 1.92 11.45 -10.27
C SER A 64 0.79 11.07 -9.31
N LEU A 65 0.87 11.58 -8.09
CA LEU A 65 -0.19 11.40 -7.10
C LEU A 65 -1.46 12.15 -7.51
N GLU A 66 -1.34 13.30 -8.17
CA GLU A 66 -2.46 14.04 -8.76
C GLU A 66 -3.21 13.21 -9.78
N GLU A 67 -2.52 12.51 -10.68
CA GLU A 67 -3.15 11.64 -11.68
C GLU A 67 -3.89 10.47 -11.01
N LEU A 68 -3.33 9.91 -9.93
CA LEU A 68 -4.04 8.92 -9.12
C LEU A 68 -5.29 9.52 -8.48
N MET A 69 -5.19 10.67 -7.81
CA MET A 69 -6.35 11.31 -7.17
C MET A 69 -7.40 11.75 -8.19
N TYR A 70 -6.98 12.12 -9.40
CA TYR A 70 -7.91 12.45 -10.48
C TYR A 70 -8.68 11.21 -10.94
N PHE A 71 -8.01 10.06 -11.07
CA PHE A 71 -8.67 8.77 -11.27
C PHE A 71 -9.64 8.44 -10.13
N GLU A 72 -9.25 8.63 -8.87
CA GLU A 72 -10.13 8.37 -7.72
C GLU A 72 -11.38 9.27 -7.78
N VAL A 73 -11.20 10.56 -8.04
CA VAL A 73 -12.30 11.54 -8.14
C VAL A 73 -13.23 11.22 -9.30
N THR A 74 -12.70 10.93 -10.50
CA THR A 74 -13.50 10.86 -11.73
C THR A 74 -14.00 9.46 -12.10
N GLU A 75 -13.21 8.42 -11.85
CA GLU A 75 -13.55 7.05 -12.24
C GLU A 75 -14.04 6.23 -11.03
N PHE A 76 -13.32 6.25 -9.90
CA PHE A 76 -13.70 5.42 -8.74
C PHE A 76 -14.93 5.97 -8.00
N PHE A 77 -14.86 7.23 -7.54
CA PHE A 77 -15.98 7.88 -6.86
C PHE A 77 -17.03 8.41 -7.82
N ASN A 78 -16.65 8.66 -9.08
CA ASN A 78 -17.47 9.35 -10.06
C ASN A 78 -18.11 10.63 -9.47
N THR A 79 -17.25 11.44 -8.85
CA THR A 79 -17.64 12.58 -8.02
C THR A 79 -18.51 13.55 -8.79
N ASN A 80 -19.69 13.87 -8.26
CA ASN A 80 -20.52 14.94 -8.82
C ASN A 80 -20.01 16.31 -8.34
N VAL A 81 -19.12 16.91 -9.12
CA VAL A 81 -18.47 18.21 -8.83
C VAL A 81 -19.48 19.35 -8.61
N SER A 82 -20.71 19.24 -9.14
CA SER A 82 -21.74 20.26 -8.89
C SER A 82 -22.16 20.33 -7.41
N LYS A 83 -22.06 19.22 -6.66
CA LYS A 83 -22.29 19.20 -5.20
C LYS A 83 -21.32 20.11 -4.45
N PHE A 84 -20.06 20.17 -4.91
CA PHE A 84 -19.03 21.02 -4.31
C PHE A 84 -19.25 22.49 -4.67
N ASN A 85 -19.57 22.78 -5.94
CA ASN A 85 -19.85 24.14 -6.37
C ASN A 85 -21.13 24.73 -5.75
N SER A 86 -22.13 23.91 -5.41
CA SER A 86 -23.35 24.35 -4.72
C SER A 86 -23.27 24.28 -3.20
N HIS A 87 -22.17 23.77 -2.64
CA HIS A 87 -22.00 23.67 -1.19
C HIS A 87 -21.82 25.07 -0.58
N PRO A 88 -22.40 25.37 0.59
CA PRO A 88 -22.25 26.68 1.23
C PRO A 88 -20.83 27.03 1.72
N GLU A 89 -19.87 26.10 1.64
CA GLU A 89 -18.52 26.27 2.22
C GLU A 89 -17.43 26.06 1.17
N TYR A 90 -17.51 24.98 0.37
CA TYR A 90 -16.41 24.60 -0.52
C TYR A 90 -15.94 25.69 -1.49
N PRO A 91 -16.80 26.49 -2.15
CA PRO A 91 -16.34 27.57 -3.02
C PRO A 91 -15.43 28.58 -2.32
N GLU A 92 -15.74 28.97 -1.08
CA GLU A 92 -14.90 29.88 -0.29
C GLU A 92 -13.58 29.19 0.12
N LEU A 93 -13.66 27.94 0.57
CA LEU A 93 -12.49 27.17 0.96
C LEU A 93 -11.50 26.97 -0.20
N PHE A 94 -12.01 26.75 -1.41
CA PHE A 94 -11.21 26.65 -2.63
C PHE A 94 -10.70 28.00 -3.13
N GLU A 95 -11.47 29.08 -3.00
CA GLU A 95 -11.00 30.44 -3.28
C GLU A 95 -9.78 30.78 -2.41
N GLU A 96 -9.86 30.52 -1.10
CA GLU A 96 -8.74 30.80 -0.19
C GLU A 96 -7.50 29.93 -0.45
N ALA A 97 -7.68 28.67 -0.89
CA ALA A 97 -6.58 27.71 -1.07
C ALA A 97 -5.94 27.78 -2.47
N TYR A 98 -6.74 28.08 -3.50
CA TYR A 98 -6.37 27.96 -4.91
C TYR A 98 -6.69 29.22 -5.74
N ASN A 99 -7.24 30.28 -5.15
CA ASN A 99 -7.71 31.49 -5.85
C ASN A 99 -8.73 31.17 -6.96
N SER A 100 -9.59 30.18 -6.72
CA SER A 100 -10.73 29.86 -7.58
C SER A 100 -11.90 29.33 -6.76
N SER A 101 -13.02 30.04 -6.82
CA SER A 101 -14.30 29.60 -6.23
C SER A 101 -15.07 28.62 -7.12
N THR A 102 -14.64 28.46 -8.39
CA THR A 102 -15.19 27.43 -9.29
C THR A 102 -14.34 26.18 -9.17
N ILE A 103 -14.95 25.11 -8.69
CA ILE A 103 -14.26 23.86 -8.35
C ILE A 103 -14.34 22.90 -9.51
N THR A 104 -13.20 22.38 -9.95
CA THR A 104 -13.09 21.31 -10.96
C THR A 104 -12.73 19.96 -10.32
N ALA A 105 -12.82 18.88 -11.08
CA ALA A 105 -12.35 17.56 -10.63
C ALA A 105 -10.83 17.57 -10.37
N GLU A 106 -10.08 18.33 -11.18
CA GLU A 106 -8.65 18.55 -11.04
C GLU A 106 -8.30 19.27 -9.74
N ASP A 107 -9.12 20.24 -9.32
CA ASP A 107 -8.90 20.96 -8.06
C ASP A 107 -9.14 20.05 -6.84
N LEU A 108 -10.20 19.24 -6.88
CA LEU A 108 -10.46 18.20 -5.87
C LEU A 108 -9.28 17.21 -5.79
N ALA A 109 -8.82 16.72 -6.95
CA ALA A 109 -7.69 15.79 -7.03
C ALA A 109 -6.40 16.40 -6.46
N LYS A 110 -6.09 17.66 -6.80
CA LYS A 110 -4.93 18.38 -6.26
C LYS A 110 -5.01 18.54 -4.75
N ALA A 111 -6.18 18.93 -4.22
CA ALA A 111 -6.38 19.09 -2.78
C ALA A 111 -6.20 17.77 -2.04
N LEU A 112 -6.85 16.69 -2.48
CA LEU A 112 -6.64 15.34 -1.94
C LEU A 112 -5.17 14.92 -2.00
N ALA A 113 -4.49 15.18 -3.12
CA ALA A 113 -3.08 14.83 -3.28
C ALA A 113 -2.18 15.61 -2.31
N GLN A 114 -2.54 16.84 -1.88
CA GLN A 114 -1.77 17.56 -0.85
C GLN A 114 -1.84 16.83 0.49
N PHE A 115 -3.03 16.42 0.93
CA PHE A 115 -3.17 15.67 2.18
C PHE A 115 -2.55 14.28 2.11
N VAL A 116 -2.77 13.53 1.03
CA VAL A 116 -2.19 12.18 0.89
C VAL A 116 -0.66 12.21 0.92
N ARG A 117 -0.01 13.31 0.54
CA ARG A 117 1.45 13.48 0.70
C ARG A 117 1.91 13.54 2.15
N THR A 118 1.06 14.00 3.07
CA THR A 118 1.40 14.10 4.49
C THR A 118 1.20 12.80 5.26
N LEU A 119 0.62 11.77 4.62
CA LEU A 119 0.47 10.42 5.17
C LEU A 119 1.83 9.70 5.22
N ILE A 120 2.74 10.23 6.03
CA ILE A 120 4.13 9.80 6.15
C ILE A 120 4.27 8.91 7.40
N SER A 121 4.59 7.64 7.20
CA SER A 121 5.02 6.72 8.24
C SER A 121 6.54 6.59 8.16
N ALA A 122 7.23 7.08 9.19
CA ALA A 122 8.69 7.24 9.22
C ALA A 122 9.28 7.24 10.63
N ASN A 123 8.51 6.83 11.65
CA ASN A 123 8.96 6.79 13.04
C ASN A 123 8.61 5.44 13.72
N SER A 124 8.65 4.36 12.95
CA SER A 124 8.55 3.01 13.48
C SER A 124 9.79 2.63 14.30
N LYS A 125 9.75 1.53 15.06
CA LYS A 125 10.94 1.03 15.77
C LYS A 125 12.12 0.81 14.81
N TYR A 126 11.87 0.32 13.59
CA TYR A 126 12.90 0.22 12.56
C TYR A 126 13.57 1.57 12.29
N ASP A 127 12.78 2.63 12.11
CA ASP A 127 13.31 3.97 11.82
C ASP A 127 14.17 4.49 12.98
N GLN A 128 13.72 4.28 14.23
CA GLN A 128 14.47 4.65 15.44
C GLN A 128 15.78 3.87 15.59
N VAL A 129 15.81 2.60 15.18
CA VAL A 129 17.06 1.82 15.16
C VAL A 129 18.01 2.37 14.10
N MET A 130 17.50 2.71 12.92
CA MET A 130 18.32 3.30 11.85
C MET A 130 18.87 4.69 12.20
N SER A 131 18.16 5.47 13.05
CA SER A 131 18.63 6.76 13.55
C SER A 131 19.50 6.67 14.82
N GLY A 132 19.63 5.47 15.41
CA GLY A 132 20.40 5.25 16.65
C GLY A 132 19.65 5.62 17.94
N GLU A 133 18.35 5.85 17.86
CA GLU A 133 17.46 6.18 19.00
C GLU A 133 16.93 4.94 19.72
N ALA A 134 16.96 3.77 19.07
CA ALA A 134 16.54 2.50 19.63
C ALA A 134 17.48 1.36 19.21
N THR A 135 17.27 0.17 19.80
CA THR A 135 17.97 -1.06 19.41
C THR A 135 16.99 -2.18 19.12
N PHE A 136 17.32 -3.03 18.16
CA PHE A 136 16.62 -4.29 17.96
C PHE A 136 16.84 -5.24 19.15
N THR A 137 15.85 -6.07 19.45
CA THR A 137 16.04 -7.28 20.27
C THR A 137 16.88 -8.31 19.51
N GLU A 138 17.42 -9.32 20.19
CA GLU A 138 18.18 -10.39 19.51
C GLU A 138 17.37 -11.09 18.42
N LEU A 139 16.07 -11.30 18.65
CA LEU A 139 15.17 -11.93 17.68
C LEU A 139 14.93 -11.03 16.46
N GLU A 140 14.73 -9.72 16.68
CA GLU A 140 14.59 -8.73 15.61
C GLU A 140 15.89 -8.59 14.80
N VAL A 141 17.07 -8.67 15.44
CA VAL A 141 18.37 -8.70 14.74
C VAL A 141 18.46 -9.90 13.81
N LYS A 142 18.09 -11.10 14.29
CA LYS A 142 18.04 -12.31 13.47
C LYS A 142 17.10 -12.13 12.28
N GLY A 143 15.90 -11.61 12.52
CA GLY A 143 14.90 -11.34 11.48
C GLY A 143 15.39 -10.35 10.43
N HIS A 144 15.97 -9.24 10.87
CA HIS A 144 16.56 -8.23 9.99
C HIS A 144 17.67 -8.81 9.12
N ALA A 145 18.53 -9.67 9.68
CA ALA A 145 19.60 -10.33 8.94
C ALA A 145 19.06 -11.33 7.89
N ILE A 146 18.00 -12.08 8.20
CA ILE A 146 17.35 -12.96 7.23
C ILE A 146 16.69 -12.15 6.11
N PHE A 147 16.00 -11.06 6.45
CA PHE A 147 15.27 -10.21 5.51
C PHE A 147 16.21 -9.52 4.51
N THR A 148 17.32 -8.96 5.00
CA THR A 148 18.31 -8.23 4.20
C THR A 148 19.39 -9.10 3.58
N GLY A 149 19.46 -10.37 3.98
CA GLY A 149 20.42 -11.33 3.45
C GLY A 149 19.82 -12.30 2.44
N GLU A 150 20.69 -13.07 1.78
CA GLU A 150 20.32 -14.09 0.79
C GLU A 150 19.51 -15.27 1.38
N ARG A 151 19.49 -15.40 2.71
CA ARG A 151 18.71 -16.45 3.38
C ARG A 151 17.21 -16.28 3.10
N GLY A 152 16.71 -15.05 3.25
CA GLY A 152 15.35 -14.68 2.91
C GLY A 152 15.22 -14.08 1.50
N SER A 153 16.24 -13.33 1.04
CA SER A 153 16.24 -12.53 -0.19
C SER A 153 15.02 -11.59 -0.33
N CYS A 154 14.42 -11.20 0.79
CA CYS A 154 13.24 -10.33 0.81
C CYS A 154 13.57 -8.95 0.22
N TYR A 155 14.80 -8.49 0.43
CA TYR A 155 15.28 -7.18 -0.01
C TYR A 155 15.34 -6.99 -1.53
N HIS A 156 15.28 -8.04 -2.35
CA HIS A 156 15.26 -7.86 -3.82
C HIS A 156 14.02 -7.11 -4.29
N CYS A 157 12.88 -7.30 -3.61
CA CYS A 157 11.64 -6.58 -3.90
C CYS A 157 11.30 -5.58 -2.78
N HIS A 158 11.56 -5.92 -1.52
CA HIS A 158 11.18 -5.08 -0.38
C HIS A 158 12.34 -4.18 0.09
N ILE A 159 12.69 -3.20 -0.74
CA ILE A 159 13.85 -2.32 -0.54
C ILE A 159 13.52 -1.18 0.45
N PRO A 160 14.30 -0.97 1.53
CA PRO A 160 14.15 0.19 2.41
C PRO A 160 14.38 1.52 1.67
N PRO A 161 13.82 2.65 2.15
CA PRO A 161 13.07 2.80 3.40
C PRO A 161 11.57 2.50 3.26
N LEU A 162 11.05 2.26 2.06
CA LEU A 162 9.63 1.99 1.83
C LEU A 162 9.29 0.50 1.83
N PHE A 163 10.29 -0.37 1.87
CA PHE A 163 10.14 -1.83 1.79
C PHE A 163 9.34 -2.25 0.55
N THR A 164 9.63 -1.61 -0.57
CA THR A 164 9.07 -1.91 -1.89
C THR A 164 9.98 -1.31 -2.96
N ASP A 165 10.13 -2.02 -4.06
CA ASP A 165 10.76 -1.54 -5.29
C ASP A 165 9.75 -0.88 -6.24
N ASN A 166 8.47 -0.89 -5.85
CA ASN A 166 7.32 -0.40 -6.60
C ASN A 166 7.15 -1.03 -8.00
N ARG A 167 7.73 -2.22 -8.22
CA ARG A 167 7.56 -3.02 -9.44
C ARG A 167 6.46 -4.06 -9.25
N VAL A 168 6.21 -4.84 -10.29
CA VAL A 168 5.24 -5.93 -10.30
C VAL A 168 5.98 -7.27 -10.38
N HIS A 169 5.54 -8.24 -9.60
CA HIS A 169 6.13 -9.58 -9.53
C HIS A 169 5.04 -10.63 -9.41
N ASN A 170 5.31 -11.81 -9.96
CA ASN A 170 4.56 -13.01 -9.63
C ASN A 170 5.36 -13.83 -8.63
N ILE A 171 4.85 -13.92 -7.39
CA ILE A 171 5.47 -14.68 -6.30
C ILE A 171 4.98 -16.14 -6.21
N GLY A 172 4.26 -16.61 -7.22
CA GLY A 172 3.78 -17.99 -7.33
C GLY A 172 2.64 -18.34 -6.38
N LEU A 173 1.72 -17.42 -6.09
CA LEU A 173 0.50 -17.71 -5.32
C LEU A 173 -0.37 -18.77 -6.02
N ASP A 174 -0.41 -18.72 -7.35
CA ASP A 174 -1.17 -19.62 -8.20
C ASP A 174 -0.30 -20.20 -9.32
N SER A 175 -0.63 -21.42 -9.77
CA SER A 175 0.01 -22.06 -10.92
C SER A 175 -0.67 -21.71 -12.24
N THR A 176 -1.90 -21.18 -12.17
CA THR A 176 -2.77 -20.89 -13.31
C THR A 176 -3.50 -19.58 -13.07
N TYR A 177 -3.73 -18.82 -14.14
CA TYR A 177 -4.32 -17.49 -14.09
C TYR A 177 -5.43 -17.41 -15.14
N GLU A 178 -6.66 -17.22 -14.68
CA GLU A 178 -7.83 -17.16 -15.56
C GLU A 178 -8.02 -15.76 -16.15
N ILE A 179 -8.37 -15.72 -17.44
CA ILE A 179 -8.67 -14.51 -18.19
C ILE A 179 -10.19 -14.37 -18.29
N PRO A 180 -10.82 -13.28 -17.82
CA PRO A 180 -10.22 -12.02 -17.35
C PRO A 180 -10.02 -11.90 -15.82
N ALA A 181 -10.43 -12.87 -15.01
CA ALA A 181 -10.64 -12.69 -13.57
C ALA A 181 -9.36 -12.59 -12.71
N ASN A 182 -8.21 -13.13 -13.15
CA ASN A 182 -6.98 -13.20 -12.35
C ASN A 182 -5.72 -12.92 -13.19
N GLN A 183 -5.76 -11.86 -14.00
CA GLN A 183 -4.68 -11.56 -14.93
C GLN A 183 -3.48 -10.81 -14.31
N GLY A 184 -3.70 -10.09 -13.21
CA GLY A 184 -2.70 -9.15 -12.67
C GLY A 184 -2.31 -8.09 -13.69
N TYR A 185 -1.04 -7.67 -13.67
CA TYR A 185 -0.54 -6.59 -14.53
C TYR A 185 -0.68 -6.85 -16.04
N PHE A 186 -0.83 -8.11 -16.46
CA PHE A 186 -1.14 -8.48 -17.83
C PHE A 186 -2.30 -7.65 -18.42
N HIS A 187 -3.33 -7.34 -17.61
CA HIS A 187 -4.47 -6.54 -18.04
C HIS A 187 -4.04 -5.19 -18.66
N SER A 188 -3.01 -4.56 -18.11
CA SER A 188 -2.48 -3.29 -18.59
C SER A 188 -1.32 -3.44 -19.58
N SER A 189 -0.50 -4.49 -19.46
CA SER A 189 0.70 -4.63 -20.30
C SER A 189 0.48 -5.38 -21.61
N GLY A 190 -0.49 -6.30 -21.67
CA GLY A 190 -0.69 -7.22 -22.80
C GLY A 190 0.40 -8.30 -22.98
N ASP A 191 1.53 -8.20 -22.28
CA ASP A 191 2.59 -9.21 -22.28
C ASP A 191 2.27 -10.40 -21.35
N SER A 192 2.15 -11.59 -21.92
CA SER A 192 1.92 -12.86 -21.21
C SER A 192 2.94 -13.16 -20.10
N SER A 193 4.15 -12.62 -20.18
CA SER A 193 5.15 -12.74 -19.11
C SER A 193 4.69 -12.10 -17.81
N HIS A 194 3.81 -11.09 -17.86
CA HIS A 194 3.26 -10.39 -16.70
C HIS A 194 1.98 -11.01 -16.13
N LEU A 195 1.58 -12.19 -16.59
CA LEU A 195 0.38 -12.85 -16.09
C LEU A 195 0.53 -13.19 -14.60
N GLY A 196 -0.46 -12.78 -13.79
CA GLY A 196 -0.44 -12.96 -12.34
C GLY A 196 0.50 -12.02 -11.57
N HIS A 197 1.17 -11.09 -12.25
CA HIS A 197 2.06 -10.15 -11.58
C HIS A 197 1.25 -9.11 -10.80
N MET A 198 1.67 -8.87 -9.56
CA MET A 198 1.09 -7.86 -8.68
C MET A 198 2.19 -6.94 -8.17
N ARG A 199 1.86 -5.67 -7.95
CA ARG A 199 2.76 -4.66 -7.43
C ARG A 199 3.25 -5.03 -6.03
N THR A 200 4.56 -4.91 -5.80
CA THR A 200 5.15 -5.06 -4.47
C THR A 200 4.51 -4.07 -3.50
N ALA A 201 3.73 -4.57 -2.54
CA ALA A 201 3.14 -3.73 -1.51
C ALA A 201 4.23 -3.20 -0.55
N ASN A 202 4.08 -1.96 -0.10
CA ASN A 202 4.93 -1.40 0.96
C ASN A 202 4.63 -2.14 2.28
N LEU A 203 5.67 -2.53 3.01
CA LEU A 203 5.59 -3.31 4.25
C LEU A 203 5.49 -2.46 5.53
N ARG A 204 5.56 -1.12 5.44
CA ARG A 204 5.27 -0.25 6.59
C ARG A 204 3.87 -0.53 7.10
N ASN A 205 3.76 -0.62 8.42
CA ASN A 205 2.54 -0.97 9.15
C ASN A 205 1.97 -2.36 8.77
N ILE A 206 2.80 -3.28 8.28
CA ILE A 206 2.35 -4.64 7.96
C ILE A 206 1.84 -5.40 9.20
N GLY A 207 2.40 -5.13 10.38
CA GLY A 207 1.96 -5.75 11.65
C GLY A 207 0.55 -5.39 12.08
N LEU A 208 -0.10 -4.39 11.45
CA LEU A 208 -1.48 -4.01 11.73
C LEU A 208 -2.51 -4.76 10.88
N ARG A 209 -2.07 -5.52 9.87
CA ARG A 209 -2.96 -6.18 8.91
C ARG A 209 -3.39 -7.55 9.44
N SER A 210 -4.64 -7.91 9.17
CA SER A 210 -5.21 -9.24 9.48
C SER A 210 -5.60 -10.03 8.22
N SER A 211 -5.24 -9.50 7.05
CA SER A 211 -5.40 -10.15 5.76
C SER A 211 -4.27 -9.73 4.81
N PHE A 212 -3.72 -10.68 4.06
CA PHE A 212 -2.52 -10.48 3.23
C PHE A 212 -2.71 -11.00 1.81
N MET A 213 -1.80 -10.56 0.93
CA MET A 213 -1.85 -10.73 -0.53
C MET A 213 -2.94 -9.89 -1.19
N HIS A 214 -2.92 -9.88 -2.53
CA HIS A 214 -3.84 -9.08 -3.34
C HIS A 214 -5.28 -9.57 -3.29
N ASP A 215 -5.52 -10.78 -2.77
CA ASP A 215 -6.82 -11.43 -2.68
C ASP A 215 -7.22 -11.79 -1.23
N GLY A 216 -6.39 -11.43 -0.26
CA GLY A 216 -6.70 -11.60 1.15
C GLY A 216 -6.79 -13.05 1.62
N ARG A 217 -6.10 -13.98 0.94
CA ARG A 217 -6.18 -15.43 1.24
C ARG A 217 -5.46 -15.85 2.53
N PHE A 218 -4.53 -15.03 3.02
CA PHE A 218 -3.76 -15.31 4.24
C PHE A 218 -4.20 -14.39 5.38
N ASN A 219 -4.26 -14.93 6.59
CA ASN A 219 -4.81 -14.26 7.77
C ASN A 219 -3.74 -13.71 8.73
N ASP A 220 -2.50 -14.15 8.59
CA ASP A 220 -1.37 -13.75 9.44
C ASP A 220 -0.04 -13.76 8.66
N LEU A 221 0.99 -13.16 9.28
CA LEU A 221 2.34 -13.10 8.71
C LEU A 221 2.96 -14.49 8.58
N LYS A 222 2.68 -15.40 9.50
CA LYS A 222 3.14 -16.79 9.42
C LYS A 222 2.71 -17.47 8.13
N GLN A 223 1.46 -17.36 7.72
CA GLN A 223 0.97 -17.91 6.44
C GLN A 223 1.67 -17.27 5.23
N VAL A 224 1.95 -15.96 5.29
CA VAL A 224 2.77 -15.28 4.28
C VAL A 224 4.17 -15.89 4.19
N LEU A 225 4.83 -16.07 5.33
CA LEU A 225 6.18 -16.63 5.40
C LEU A 225 6.21 -18.13 5.01
N GLU A 226 5.16 -18.88 5.34
CA GLU A 226 4.97 -20.27 4.92
C GLU A 226 4.80 -20.38 3.40
N HIS A 227 4.17 -19.40 2.75
CA HIS A 227 4.11 -19.32 1.29
C HIS A 227 5.52 -19.26 0.69
N TYR A 228 6.36 -18.32 1.12
CA TYR A 228 7.74 -18.23 0.64
C TYR A 228 8.59 -19.44 1.04
N SER A 229 8.32 -20.03 2.21
CA SER A 229 9.02 -21.21 2.69
C SER A 229 8.71 -22.44 1.83
N ASN A 230 7.44 -22.69 1.52
CA ASN A 230 6.98 -23.99 1.01
C ASN A 230 5.86 -23.90 -0.05
N GLY A 231 5.15 -22.78 -0.13
CA GLY A 231 3.91 -22.61 -0.92
C GLY A 231 4.08 -22.07 -2.33
N VAL A 232 5.27 -21.58 -2.72
CA VAL A 232 5.52 -21.06 -4.07
C VAL A 232 5.19 -22.12 -5.13
N LYS A 233 4.26 -21.76 -6.04
CA LYS A 233 3.84 -22.56 -7.19
C LYS A 233 4.56 -22.09 -8.45
N GLN A 234 4.91 -23.05 -9.29
CA GLN A 234 5.51 -22.77 -10.60
C GLN A 234 4.42 -22.37 -11.61
N SER A 235 4.71 -21.36 -12.42
CA SER A 235 3.91 -20.95 -13.58
C SER A 235 4.84 -20.38 -14.67
N PRO A 236 4.43 -20.33 -15.94
CA PRO A 236 5.26 -19.75 -17.02
C PRO A 236 5.67 -18.29 -16.78
N SER A 237 4.85 -17.56 -16.03
CA SER A 237 5.06 -16.17 -15.62
C SER A 237 5.59 -16.02 -14.19
N LEU A 238 6.13 -17.07 -13.55
CA LEU A 238 6.75 -16.91 -12.23
C LEU A 238 7.96 -15.99 -12.34
N ASP A 239 8.10 -15.01 -11.44
CA ASP A 239 9.23 -14.10 -11.51
C ASP A 239 10.56 -14.85 -11.28
N PRO A 240 11.55 -14.74 -12.18
CA PRO A 240 12.84 -15.42 -12.02
C PRO A 240 13.56 -15.11 -10.71
N VAL A 241 13.32 -13.94 -10.09
CA VAL A 241 13.90 -13.57 -8.78
C VAL A 241 13.47 -14.53 -7.66
N MET A 242 12.36 -15.25 -7.84
CA MET A 242 11.87 -16.25 -6.90
C MET A 242 12.71 -17.53 -6.91
N ILE A 243 13.52 -17.77 -7.95
CA ILE A 243 14.32 -18.98 -8.11
C ILE A 243 15.73 -18.74 -7.56
N LYS A 244 16.10 -19.49 -6.52
CA LYS A 244 17.45 -19.46 -5.95
C LYS A 244 18.47 -20.08 -6.89
N SER A 245 19.75 -19.84 -6.62
CA SER A 245 20.88 -20.42 -7.37
C SER A 245 20.88 -21.95 -7.43
N ASN A 246 20.27 -22.62 -6.45
CA ASN A 246 20.10 -24.07 -6.44
C ASN A 246 18.86 -24.56 -7.24
N GLY A 247 18.15 -23.66 -7.93
CA GLY A 247 16.94 -23.96 -8.70
C GLY A 247 15.65 -24.07 -7.88
N SER A 248 15.72 -23.98 -6.55
CA SER A 248 14.53 -24.00 -5.70
C SER A 248 13.84 -22.65 -5.66
N ALA A 249 12.50 -22.66 -5.72
CA ALA A 249 11.67 -21.48 -5.44
C ALA A 249 11.26 -21.37 -3.95
N LYS A 250 11.66 -22.36 -3.14
CA LYS A 250 11.21 -22.57 -1.76
C LYS A 250 12.38 -22.37 -0.81
N LEU A 251 12.13 -21.58 0.25
CA LEU A 251 13.16 -21.18 1.22
C LEU A 251 13.33 -22.16 2.38
N HIS A 252 12.33 -23.01 2.65
CA HIS A 252 12.35 -23.97 3.76
C HIS A 252 12.82 -23.35 5.08
N PHE A 253 12.12 -22.30 5.53
CA PHE A 253 12.41 -21.66 6.80
C PHE A 253 12.17 -22.61 7.98
N THR A 254 13.02 -22.49 9.00
CA THR A 254 12.75 -23.10 10.31
C THR A 254 11.70 -22.28 11.06
N THR A 255 11.11 -22.84 12.12
CA THR A 255 10.19 -22.11 13.00
C THR A 255 10.85 -20.87 13.61
N GLU A 256 12.10 -20.97 14.05
CA GLU A 256 12.86 -19.84 14.60
C GLU A 256 13.07 -18.72 13.57
N GLU A 257 13.33 -19.08 12.30
CA GLU A 257 13.49 -18.09 11.22
C GLU A 257 12.17 -17.37 10.92
N ILE A 258 11.04 -18.08 10.95
CA ILE A 258 9.71 -17.47 10.79
C ILE A 258 9.44 -16.51 11.94
N GLU A 259 9.63 -16.93 13.19
CA GLU A 259 9.44 -16.08 14.37
C GLU A 259 10.35 -14.84 14.35
N ALA A 260 11.60 -15.00 13.91
CA ALA A 260 12.54 -13.90 13.77
C ALA A 260 12.07 -12.89 12.71
N LEU A 261 11.64 -13.37 11.54
CA LEU A 261 11.10 -12.53 10.47
C LEU A 261 9.83 -11.79 10.91
N GLU A 262 8.90 -12.47 11.61
CA GLU A 262 7.71 -11.81 12.18
C GLU A 262 8.08 -10.73 13.18
N ALA A 263 9.03 -11.01 14.08
CA ALA A 263 9.53 -10.02 15.04
C ALA A 263 10.09 -8.79 14.33
N PHE A 264 10.91 -8.98 13.29
CA PHE A 264 11.44 -7.87 12.48
C PHE A 264 10.33 -7.11 11.73
N LEU A 265 9.42 -7.79 11.04
CA LEU A 265 8.34 -7.13 10.28
C LEU A 265 7.42 -6.29 11.18
N ASN A 266 7.22 -6.70 12.43
CA ASN A 266 6.46 -5.92 13.41
C ASN A 266 7.18 -4.62 13.83
N THR A 267 8.51 -4.52 13.67
CA THR A 267 9.25 -3.27 13.92
C THR A 267 8.90 -2.16 12.92
N LEU A 268 8.25 -2.50 11.79
CA LEU A 268 7.81 -1.57 10.75
C LEU A 268 6.48 -0.89 11.05
N THR A 269 5.89 -1.15 12.22
CA THR A 269 4.67 -0.51 12.69
C THR A 269 4.99 0.83 13.35
N ASP A 270 4.38 1.90 12.85
CA ASP A 270 4.55 3.26 13.33
C ASP A 270 3.31 3.68 14.14
N SER A 271 3.43 3.61 15.46
CA SER A 271 2.35 4.00 16.38
C SER A 271 2.02 5.49 16.26
N THR A 272 3.00 6.34 15.98
CA THR A 272 2.79 7.79 15.86
C THR A 272 1.98 8.14 14.62
N PHE A 273 2.14 7.40 13.53
CA PHE A 273 1.36 7.57 12.30
C PHE A 273 -0.13 7.22 12.47
N ILE A 274 -0.42 6.09 13.13
CA ILE A 274 -1.80 5.59 13.28
C ILE A 274 -2.61 6.28 14.37
N SER A 275 -1.96 7.13 15.19
CA SER A 275 -2.61 7.94 16.21
C SER A 275 -2.40 9.43 16.03
N ASN A 276 -1.86 9.89 14.88
CA ASN A 276 -1.59 11.31 14.66
C ASN A 276 -2.91 12.09 14.49
N PRO A 277 -3.27 13.02 15.40
CA PRO A 277 -4.47 13.83 15.28
C PRO A 277 -4.40 14.85 14.12
N GLU A 278 -3.24 15.10 13.54
CA GLU A 278 -3.12 15.91 12.32
C GLU A 278 -3.56 15.16 11.06
N LEU A 279 -3.68 13.83 11.15
CA LEU A 279 -4.09 12.97 10.05
C LEU A 279 -5.51 12.40 10.21
N SER A 280 -6.23 12.70 11.30
CA SER A 280 -7.58 12.18 11.59
C SER A 280 -8.69 13.05 10.98
N GLU A 281 -9.97 12.75 11.22
CA GLU A 281 -11.02 13.75 11.03
C GLU A 281 -10.75 14.97 11.95
N ALA A 282 -11.07 16.18 11.47
CA ALA A 282 -10.85 17.44 12.20
C ALA A 282 -12.09 17.82 13.01
#